data_AF-A0A9P4Q181-F1
#
_entry.id   AF-A0A9P4Q181-F1
#
_cell.length_a   1.000
_cell.length_b   1.000
_cell.length_c   1.000
_cell.angle_alpha   90.00
_cell.angle_beta   90.00
_cell.angle_gamma   90.00
#
_symmetry.space_group_name_H-M   'P 1'
#
loop_
_entity.id
_entity.type
_entity.pdbx_description
1 polymer ?
#
loop_
_entity_poly.entity_id
_entity_poly.type
_entity_poly.pdbx_seq_one_letter_code
_entity_poly.pdbx_strand_id
1 'polypeptide(L)'
;MSHIITMKSCLPTTTKGTALSTPFAQVFQLITDQDLCKADDSTPTIELERLKDSLCDNDLESMHGWLWYAGRKGNISPLHHQKVICRDVVLTERARLHLVWFGRVIYVQRLRDELLNWRYFSEIVCRDERIYQAATGFLLSFTGLVEYPSDLEIAQALGLINRSITWRSWQTFRSNVLYQLAGRDIHDRYEYGELRLCRLNQIYRMKRMGLTYFTIHRDYSSYFGDNYKTLAALFALVSVALSAMQVMTSIENVPTEVATTSYRFAIATLIALSASSAVLLALYVWLYVWNWCLIFVRRSFL
;
A
#
# COMPACT_ATOMS: atom_id res chain seq x y z
N MET A 1 -3.65 36.13 0.58
CA MET A 1 -3.89 35.21 -0.56
C MET A 1 -3.55 33.80 -0.13
N SER A 2 -4.53 33.09 0.42
CA SER A 2 -4.48 31.63 0.71
C SER A 2 -5.79 31.23 1.38
N HIS A 3 -6.86 31.08 0.60
CA HIS A 3 -8.11 30.49 1.11
C HIS A 3 -8.05 28.98 0.93
N ILE A 4 -7.76 28.30 2.03
CA ILE A 4 -7.93 26.86 2.19
C ILE A 4 -9.44 26.61 2.31
N ILE A 5 -10.04 26.06 1.26
CA ILE A 5 -11.44 25.65 1.28
C ILE A 5 -11.53 24.32 2.03
N THR A 6 -11.89 24.40 3.31
CA THR A 6 -12.43 23.29 4.09
C THR A 6 -13.85 22.98 3.59
N MET A 7 -14.02 21.89 2.83
CA MET A 7 -15.33 21.26 2.64
C MET A 7 -15.39 19.97 3.45
N LYS A 8 -15.85 20.11 4.70
CA LYS A 8 -16.44 19.05 5.50
C LYS A 8 -17.95 19.29 5.55
N SER A 9 -18.70 18.19 5.58
CA SER A 9 -20.14 18.03 5.84
C SER A 9 -21.13 18.49 4.75
N CYS A 10 -21.56 17.52 3.94
CA CYS A 10 -22.95 17.08 3.87
C CYS A 10 -22.99 15.80 3.02
N LEU A 11 -22.81 14.64 3.66
CA LEU A 11 -23.03 13.34 3.05
C LEU A 11 -24.50 12.98 3.22
N PRO A 12 -25.30 12.82 2.15
CA PRO A 12 -26.58 12.16 2.27
C PRO A 12 -26.33 10.67 2.46
N THR A 13 -26.74 10.14 3.62
CA THR A 13 -26.92 8.71 3.82
C THR A 13 -28.11 8.26 2.97
N THR A 14 -27.85 7.76 1.77
CA THR A 14 -28.85 7.05 0.97
C THR A 14 -28.64 5.56 1.07
N THR A 15 -29.37 4.94 1.99
CA THR A 15 -29.80 3.54 1.86
C THR A 15 -30.79 3.44 0.70
N LYS A 16 -30.57 2.49 -0.23
CA LYS A 16 -31.57 1.65 -0.94
C LYS A 16 -31.09 1.27 -2.34
N GLY A 17 -31.32 0.00 -2.68
CA GLY A 17 -30.92 -0.69 -3.90
C GLY A 17 -31.13 0.14 -5.16
N THR A 18 -30.02 0.64 -5.70
CA THR A 18 -29.94 1.16 -7.05
C THR A 18 -29.54 -0.01 -7.95
N ALA A 19 -30.28 -0.24 -9.02
CA ALA A 19 -29.88 -1.18 -10.05
C ALA A 19 -28.41 -0.89 -10.45
N LEU A 20 -27.60 -1.95 -10.54
CA LEU A 20 -26.20 -1.86 -10.96
C LEU A 20 -26.15 -1.21 -12.34
N SER A 21 -25.73 0.06 -12.39
CA SER A 21 -25.67 0.87 -13.60
C SER A 21 -24.24 1.00 -14.05
N THR A 22 -23.96 0.88 -15.35
CA THR A 22 -22.60 1.03 -15.88
C THR A 22 -22.01 2.41 -15.53
N PRO A 23 -20.73 2.51 -15.16
CA PRO A 23 -20.08 3.77 -14.75
C PRO A 23 -19.73 4.72 -15.91
N PHE A 24 -20.03 4.31 -17.13
CA PHE A 24 -19.92 5.11 -18.35
C PHE A 24 -21.02 4.70 -19.33
N ALA A 25 -21.40 5.61 -20.24
CA ALA A 25 -22.34 5.30 -21.31
C ALA A 25 -21.62 4.70 -22.52
N GLN A 26 -22.35 3.97 -23.36
CA GLN A 26 -21.82 3.32 -24.57
C GLN A 26 -21.06 4.27 -25.49
N VAL A 27 -21.49 5.53 -25.59
CA VAL A 27 -20.84 6.58 -26.42
C VAL A 27 -19.41 6.89 -25.97
N PHE A 28 -19.07 6.59 -24.72
CA PHE A 28 -17.77 6.89 -24.12
C PHE A 28 -16.89 5.64 -23.95
N GLN A 29 -17.26 4.50 -24.55
CA GLN A 29 -16.41 3.31 -24.54
C GLN A 29 -15.08 3.60 -25.26
N LEU A 30 -13.97 3.09 -24.71
CA LEU A 30 -12.65 3.30 -25.31
C LEU A 30 -12.27 2.19 -26.30
N ILE A 31 -12.95 1.04 -26.22
CA ILE A 31 -12.68 -0.15 -27.03
C ILE A 31 -14.02 -0.71 -27.51
N THR A 32 -14.10 -1.06 -28.80
CA THR A 32 -15.32 -1.60 -29.42
C THR A 32 -15.25 -3.13 -29.49
N ASP A 33 -16.39 -3.80 -29.62
CA ASP A 33 -16.47 -5.27 -29.77
C ASP A 33 -15.64 -5.81 -30.96
N GLN A 34 -15.35 -4.99 -31.97
CA GLN A 34 -14.47 -5.35 -33.10
C GLN A 34 -12.98 -5.43 -32.72
N ASP A 35 -12.56 -4.73 -31.67
CA ASP A 35 -11.17 -4.65 -31.23
C ASP A 35 -10.83 -5.72 -30.18
N LEU A 36 -11.86 -6.32 -29.56
CA LEU A 36 -11.70 -7.49 -28.72
C LEU A 36 -11.43 -8.69 -29.63
N CYS A 37 -10.26 -9.32 -29.45
CA CYS A 37 -10.04 -10.66 -30.00
C CYS A 37 -11.23 -11.52 -29.56
N LYS A 38 -11.92 -12.16 -30.52
CA LYS A 38 -13.14 -12.96 -30.29
C LYS A 38 -13.03 -13.65 -28.94
N ALA A 39 -13.87 -13.24 -27.99
CA ALA A 39 -13.95 -13.90 -26.70
C ALA A 39 -14.11 -15.38 -26.99
N ASP A 40 -13.21 -16.17 -26.40
CA ASP A 40 -13.32 -17.62 -26.40
C ASP A 40 -14.75 -17.98 -25.96
N ASP A 41 -15.36 -19.02 -26.52
CA ASP A 41 -16.76 -19.45 -26.29
C ASP A 41 -17.03 -19.92 -24.83
N SER A 42 -16.20 -19.45 -23.91
CA SER A 42 -16.31 -19.55 -22.48
C SER A 42 -17.65 -19.01 -21.99
N THR A 43 -18.34 -19.84 -21.21
CA THR A 43 -19.56 -19.46 -20.52
C THR A 43 -19.30 -18.23 -19.64
N PRO A 44 -20.28 -17.30 -19.53
CA PRO A 44 -20.11 -16.04 -18.81
C PRO A 44 -19.81 -16.23 -17.31
N THR A 45 -20.04 -17.43 -16.76
CA THR A 45 -19.68 -17.83 -15.40
C THR A 45 -18.17 -18.00 -15.21
N ILE A 46 -17.45 -18.56 -16.19
CA ILE A 46 -16.00 -18.78 -16.11
C ILE A 46 -15.28 -17.44 -16.15
N GLU A 47 -15.72 -16.54 -17.04
CA GLU A 47 -15.20 -15.18 -17.12
C GLU A 47 -15.44 -14.39 -15.83
N LEU A 48 -16.61 -14.57 -15.20
CA LEU A 48 -16.90 -13.95 -13.91
C LEU A 48 -15.92 -14.42 -12.82
N GLU A 49 -15.61 -15.72 -12.76
CA GLU A 49 -14.64 -16.27 -11.80
C GLU A 49 -13.21 -15.77 -12.06
N ARG A 50 -12.79 -15.73 -13.33
CA ARG A 50 -11.48 -15.15 -13.73
C ARG A 50 -11.39 -13.68 -13.34
N LEU A 51 -12.47 -12.93 -13.52
CA LEU A 51 -12.53 -11.52 -13.18
C LEU A 51 -12.49 -11.30 -11.66
N LYS A 52 -13.15 -12.17 -10.90
CA LYS A 52 -13.09 -12.18 -9.44
C LYS A 52 -11.68 -12.44 -8.91
N ASP A 53 -10.97 -13.45 -9.44
CA ASP A 53 -9.61 -13.77 -9.00
C ASP A 53 -8.60 -12.64 -9.32
N SER A 54 -8.85 -11.90 -10.40
CA SER A 54 -7.99 -10.79 -10.84
C SER A 54 -8.32 -9.43 -10.21
N LEU A 55 -9.51 -9.22 -9.64
CA LEU A 55 -9.95 -7.94 -9.06
C LEU A 55 -10.31 -7.99 -7.56
N CYS A 56 -10.54 -9.16 -6.98
CA CYS A 56 -10.81 -9.29 -5.54
C CYS A 56 -9.58 -9.86 -4.83
N ASP A 57 -9.43 -9.55 -3.54
CA ASP A 57 -8.36 -10.10 -2.69
C ASP A 57 -8.89 -10.25 -1.26
N ASN A 58 -9.25 -11.49 -0.91
CA ASN A 58 -9.86 -11.81 0.39
C ASN A 58 -8.93 -11.42 1.56
N ASP A 59 -7.61 -11.52 1.37
CA ASP A 59 -6.62 -11.17 2.38
C ASP A 59 -6.69 -9.66 2.70
N LEU A 60 -6.73 -8.79 1.69
CA LEU A 60 -6.87 -7.34 1.88
C LEU A 60 -8.22 -6.94 2.47
N GLU A 61 -9.31 -7.57 2.02
CA GLU A 61 -10.65 -7.34 2.56
C GLU A 61 -10.69 -7.61 4.07
N SER A 62 -10.10 -8.72 4.52
CA SER A 62 -10.03 -9.06 5.95
C SER A 62 -9.20 -8.07 6.80
N MET A 63 -8.31 -7.32 6.15
CA MET A 63 -7.44 -6.31 6.76
C MET A 63 -7.95 -4.88 6.55
N HIS A 64 -9.07 -4.68 5.87
CA HIS A 64 -9.55 -3.36 5.45
C HIS A 64 -9.54 -2.33 6.60
N GLY A 65 -10.04 -2.71 7.79
CA GLY A 65 -10.06 -1.85 8.97
C GLY A 65 -8.69 -1.43 9.53
N TRP A 66 -7.59 -2.05 9.09
CA TRP A 66 -6.21 -1.74 9.50
C TRP A 66 -5.40 -1.07 8.38
N LEU A 67 -5.94 -0.99 7.16
CA LEU A 67 -5.23 -0.41 6.01
C LEU A 67 -4.89 1.06 6.19
N TRP A 68 -5.58 1.79 7.07
CA TRP A 68 -5.24 3.16 7.47
C TRP A 68 -3.79 3.29 7.97
N TYR A 69 -3.23 2.22 8.53
CA TYR A 69 -1.84 2.21 8.96
C TYR A 69 -0.89 2.14 7.74
N ALA A 70 -1.27 1.41 6.69
CA ALA A 70 -0.45 1.20 5.50
C ALA A 70 -0.58 2.32 4.45
N GLY A 71 -1.71 3.00 4.35
CA GLY A 71 -1.96 4.06 3.36
C GLY A 71 -3.15 4.96 3.71
N ARG A 72 -3.39 5.95 2.85
CA ARG A 72 -4.49 6.91 2.98
C ARG A 72 -5.58 6.61 1.95
N LYS A 73 -6.84 6.76 2.37
CA LYS A 73 -8.01 6.62 1.48
C LYS A 73 -7.92 7.59 0.29
N GLY A 74 -8.16 7.09 -0.92
CA GLY A 74 -8.13 7.85 -2.17
C GLY A 74 -6.77 8.45 -2.58
N ASN A 75 -5.67 8.12 -1.88
CA ASN A 75 -4.36 8.69 -2.21
C ASN A 75 -3.70 7.92 -3.36
N ILE A 76 -3.87 8.42 -4.58
CA ILE A 76 -3.26 7.87 -5.79
C ILE A 76 -2.47 8.99 -6.45
N SER A 77 -1.14 8.84 -6.53
CA SER A 77 -0.33 9.83 -7.26
C SER A 77 -0.23 9.45 -8.74
N PRO A 78 -0.35 10.43 -9.66
CA PRO A 78 -0.20 10.20 -11.10
C PRO A 78 1.16 9.58 -11.48
N LEU A 79 1.22 8.92 -12.63
CA LEU A 79 2.39 8.15 -13.08
C LEU A 79 3.66 9.00 -13.24
N HIS A 80 3.55 10.20 -13.82
CA HIS A 80 4.66 11.14 -13.95
C HIS A 80 5.21 11.52 -12.57
N HIS A 81 4.33 11.72 -11.58
CA HIS A 81 4.73 12.05 -10.22
C HIS A 81 5.44 10.87 -9.53
N GLN A 82 5.06 9.62 -9.82
CA GLN A 82 5.81 8.44 -9.36
C GLN A 82 7.26 8.49 -9.87
N LYS A 83 7.47 8.84 -11.15
CA LYS A 83 8.81 8.99 -11.73
C LYS A 83 9.59 10.17 -11.10
N VAL A 84 8.92 11.28 -10.78
CA VAL A 84 9.54 12.41 -10.06
C VAL A 84 10.04 11.98 -8.67
N ILE A 85 9.30 11.13 -7.95
CA ILE A 85 9.73 10.55 -6.66
C ILE A 85 10.79 9.44 -6.84
N CYS A 86 11.29 9.24 -8.06
CA CYS A 86 12.26 8.18 -8.40
C CYS A 86 11.73 6.78 -8.08
N ARG A 87 10.41 6.57 -8.20
CA ARG A 87 9.80 5.24 -8.16
C ARG A 87 9.73 4.67 -9.57
N ASP A 88 10.05 3.39 -9.66
CA ASP A 88 9.85 2.59 -10.84
C ASP A 88 8.51 1.86 -10.76
N VAL A 89 7.81 1.84 -11.90
CA VAL A 89 6.45 1.30 -12.00
C VAL A 89 6.56 -0.07 -12.65
N VAL A 90 6.25 -1.11 -11.89
CA VAL A 90 6.36 -2.51 -12.31
C VAL A 90 4.97 -3.08 -12.57
N LEU A 91 4.78 -3.67 -13.74
CA LEU A 91 3.53 -4.33 -14.12
C LEU A 91 3.33 -5.61 -13.30
N THR A 92 2.12 -5.79 -12.78
CA THR A 92 1.69 -7.03 -12.09
C THR A 92 0.34 -7.49 -12.65
N GLU A 93 0.09 -8.79 -12.71
CA GLU A 93 -1.26 -9.30 -13.00
C GLU A 93 -2.05 -9.61 -11.71
N ARG A 94 -1.36 -9.60 -10.57
CA ARG A 94 -1.95 -9.96 -9.28
C ARG A 94 -2.69 -8.77 -8.67
N ALA A 95 -3.98 -8.95 -8.45
CA ALA A 95 -4.86 -8.11 -7.63
C ALA A 95 -4.15 -7.55 -6.40
N ARG A 96 -3.70 -8.46 -5.55
CA ARG A 96 -3.06 -8.22 -4.26
C ARG A 96 -1.95 -7.15 -4.27
N LEU A 97 -1.25 -6.94 -5.39
CA LEU A 97 -0.12 -6.02 -5.51
C LEU A 97 -0.47 -4.66 -6.12
N HIS A 98 -1.66 -4.47 -6.66
CA HIS A 98 -2.03 -3.20 -7.29
C HIS A 98 -1.91 -2.03 -6.29
N LEU A 99 -1.15 -0.99 -6.67
CA LEU A 99 -0.83 0.20 -5.86
C LEU A 99 -0.05 -0.08 -4.56
N VAL A 100 0.50 -1.28 -4.41
CA VAL A 100 1.42 -1.60 -3.31
C VAL A 100 2.83 -1.17 -3.71
N TRP A 101 3.52 -0.45 -2.82
CA TRP A 101 4.88 0.01 -3.07
C TRP A 101 5.85 -0.34 -1.95
N PHE A 102 7.12 -0.44 -2.32
CA PHE A 102 8.22 -0.73 -1.44
C PHE A 102 9.51 -0.11 -1.98
N GLY A 103 10.20 0.66 -1.13
CA GLY A 103 11.43 1.35 -1.53
C GLY A 103 11.17 2.26 -2.74
N ARG A 104 11.81 1.94 -3.86
CA ARG A 104 11.68 2.65 -5.14
C ARG A 104 10.80 1.93 -6.16
N VAL A 105 10.00 0.94 -5.77
CA VAL A 105 9.15 0.19 -6.71
C VAL A 105 7.68 0.32 -6.29
N ILE A 106 6.81 0.59 -7.26
CA ILE A 106 5.36 0.49 -7.12
C ILE A 106 4.83 -0.53 -8.12
N TYR A 107 3.99 -1.45 -7.65
CA TYR A 107 3.35 -2.43 -8.51
C TYR A 107 2.01 -1.91 -8.99
N VAL A 108 1.78 -1.94 -10.30
CA VAL A 108 0.53 -1.48 -10.91
C VAL A 108 0.00 -2.59 -11.80
N GLN A 109 -1.27 -2.93 -11.58
CA GLN A 109 -1.94 -3.95 -12.38
C GLN A 109 -2.29 -3.43 -13.76
N ARG A 110 -2.15 -4.25 -14.81
CA ARG A 110 -2.53 -3.87 -16.18
C ARG A 110 -4.05 -3.62 -16.29
N LEU A 111 -4.43 -2.57 -17.01
CA LEU A 111 -5.82 -2.30 -17.36
C LEU A 111 -6.24 -3.27 -18.46
N ARG A 112 -7.25 -4.09 -18.17
CA ARG A 112 -7.84 -4.98 -19.17
C ARG A 112 -8.73 -4.21 -20.12
N ASP A 113 -8.55 -4.49 -21.41
CA ASP A 113 -9.29 -3.86 -22.49
C ASP A 113 -10.80 -4.16 -22.40
N GLU A 114 -11.15 -5.34 -21.91
CA GLU A 114 -12.52 -5.79 -21.63
C GLU A 114 -13.28 -4.83 -20.69
N LEU A 115 -12.61 -4.29 -19.67
CA LEU A 115 -13.22 -3.38 -18.70
C LEU A 115 -13.54 -2.00 -19.30
N LEU A 116 -12.98 -1.68 -20.48
CA LEU A 116 -13.20 -0.43 -21.19
C LEU A 116 -14.33 -0.52 -22.24
N ASN A 117 -14.89 -1.71 -22.40
CA ASN A 117 -16.03 -1.98 -23.26
C ASN A 117 -17.33 -1.90 -22.45
N TRP A 118 -18.30 -1.12 -22.93
CA TRP A 118 -19.56 -0.90 -22.22
C TRP A 118 -20.41 -2.18 -22.15
N ARG A 119 -20.45 -2.95 -23.23
CA ARG A 119 -21.25 -4.17 -23.34
C ARG A 119 -20.74 -5.21 -22.35
N TYR A 120 -19.43 -5.45 -22.32
CA TYR A 120 -18.80 -6.35 -21.36
C TYR A 120 -19.13 -5.94 -19.91
N PHE A 121 -19.02 -4.63 -19.61
CA PHE A 121 -19.33 -4.12 -18.28
C PHE A 121 -20.81 -4.35 -17.89
N SER A 122 -21.74 -4.06 -18.81
CA SER A 122 -23.18 -4.25 -18.56
C SER A 122 -23.58 -5.72 -18.48
N GLU A 123 -23.02 -6.58 -19.33
CA GLU A 123 -23.46 -7.96 -19.47
C GLU A 123 -22.79 -8.90 -18.46
N ILE A 124 -21.55 -8.63 -18.03
CA ILE A 124 -20.78 -9.52 -17.14
C ILE A 124 -20.59 -8.88 -15.77
N VAL A 125 -20.03 -7.66 -15.71
CA VAL A 125 -19.65 -7.01 -14.44
C VAL A 125 -20.88 -6.65 -13.60
N CYS A 126 -21.95 -6.16 -14.21
CA CYS A 126 -23.19 -5.83 -13.49
C CYS A 126 -23.97 -7.05 -12.97
N ARG A 127 -23.54 -8.30 -13.20
CA ARG A 127 -24.21 -9.49 -12.66
C ARG A 127 -23.93 -9.73 -11.18
N ASP A 128 -22.79 -9.25 -10.68
CA ASP A 128 -22.37 -9.44 -9.29
C ASP A 128 -21.94 -8.08 -8.71
N GLU A 129 -22.58 -7.68 -7.62
CA GLU A 129 -22.32 -6.42 -6.94
C GLU A 129 -20.88 -6.31 -6.44
N ARG A 130 -20.28 -7.39 -5.93
CA ARG A 130 -18.91 -7.36 -5.40
C ARG A 130 -17.91 -7.09 -6.51
N ILE A 131 -18.10 -7.77 -7.63
CA ILE A 131 -17.27 -7.61 -8.83
C ILE A 131 -17.46 -6.22 -9.43
N TYR A 132 -18.69 -5.72 -9.49
CA TYR A 132 -18.96 -4.36 -9.92
C TYR A 132 -18.23 -3.32 -9.07
N GLN A 133 -18.30 -3.43 -7.74
CA GLN A 133 -17.60 -2.54 -6.82
C GLN A 133 -16.07 -2.64 -7.01
N ALA A 134 -15.54 -3.84 -7.27
CA ALA A 134 -14.11 -4.06 -7.51
C ALA A 134 -13.65 -3.46 -8.84
N ALA A 135 -14.42 -3.69 -9.91
CA ALA A 135 -14.13 -3.15 -11.24
C ALA A 135 -14.23 -1.62 -11.29
N THR A 136 -15.23 -1.03 -10.64
CA THR A 136 -15.37 0.43 -10.53
C THR A 136 -14.25 1.05 -9.70
N GLY A 137 -13.88 0.43 -8.57
CA GLY A 137 -12.72 0.84 -7.77
C GLY A 137 -11.41 0.75 -8.54
N PHE A 138 -11.25 -0.30 -9.34
CA PHE A 138 -10.11 -0.45 -10.24
C PHE A 138 -10.07 0.64 -11.33
N LEU A 139 -11.20 0.96 -11.96
CA LEU A 139 -11.26 2.07 -12.92
C LEU A 139 -10.92 3.40 -12.25
N LEU A 140 -11.44 3.65 -11.04
CA LEU A 140 -11.14 4.85 -10.26
C LEU A 140 -9.63 4.97 -9.99
N SER A 141 -8.97 3.86 -9.64
CA SER A 141 -7.51 3.85 -9.45
C SER A 141 -6.76 4.35 -10.68
N PHE A 142 -7.19 3.93 -11.87
CA PHE A 142 -6.62 4.34 -13.15
C PHE A 142 -6.91 5.80 -13.51
N THR A 143 -8.08 6.33 -13.13
CA THR A 143 -8.38 7.76 -13.31
C THR A 143 -7.47 8.67 -12.47
N GLY A 144 -6.94 8.18 -11.35
CA GLY A 144 -5.95 8.89 -10.53
C GLY A 144 -4.51 8.70 -11.01
N LEU A 145 -4.19 7.54 -11.57
CA LEU A 145 -2.87 7.25 -12.15
C LEU A 145 -2.60 8.03 -13.44
N VAL A 146 -3.62 8.19 -14.29
CA VAL A 146 -3.51 8.83 -15.61
C VAL A 146 -4.31 10.14 -15.62
N GLU A 147 -3.69 11.18 -15.09
CA GLU A 147 -4.29 12.52 -14.96
C GLU A 147 -3.87 13.48 -16.09
N TYR A 148 -2.64 13.33 -16.59
CA TYR A 148 -2.03 14.19 -17.60
C TYR A 148 -1.73 13.43 -18.90
N PRO A 149 -1.58 14.12 -20.04
CA PRO A 149 -1.23 13.48 -21.31
C PRO A 149 0.09 12.71 -21.23
N SER A 150 1.08 13.22 -20.50
CA SER A 150 2.34 12.54 -20.23
C SER A 150 2.16 11.23 -19.45
N ASP A 151 1.17 11.15 -18.56
CA ASP A 151 0.87 9.91 -17.84
C ASP A 151 0.37 8.82 -18.78
N LEU A 152 -0.42 9.18 -19.79
CA LEU A 152 -0.93 8.23 -20.76
C LEU A 152 0.21 7.65 -21.60
N GLU A 153 1.13 8.49 -22.05
CA GLU A 153 2.33 8.05 -22.78
C GLU A 153 3.19 7.10 -21.92
N ILE A 154 3.38 7.42 -20.64
CA ILE A 154 4.09 6.55 -19.69
C ILE A 154 3.35 5.22 -19.50
N ALA A 155 2.02 5.24 -19.34
CA ALA A 155 1.20 4.04 -19.18
C ALA A 155 1.28 3.13 -20.41
N GLN A 156 1.27 3.71 -21.62
CA GLN A 156 1.41 2.99 -22.89
C GLN A 156 2.82 2.44 -23.10
N ALA A 157 3.85 3.18 -22.67
CA ALA A 157 5.24 2.73 -22.72
C ALA A 157 5.46 1.50 -21.81
N LEU A 158 4.84 1.50 -20.63
CA LEU A 158 4.89 0.40 -19.66
C LEU A 158 3.94 -0.77 -19.98
N GLY A 159 3.08 -0.63 -20.99
CA GLY A 159 2.09 -1.66 -21.35
C GLY A 159 0.95 -1.81 -20.34
N LEU A 160 0.70 -0.79 -19.51
CA LEU A 160 -0.43 -0.77 -18.57
C LEU A 160 -1.77 -0.53 -19.28
N ILE A 161 -1.74 0.22 -20.38
CA ILE A 161 -2.91 0.60 -21.19
C ILE A 161 -2.60 0.30 -22.67
N ASN A 162 -3.63 -0.06 -23.44
CA ASN A 162 -3.50 -0.26 -24.89
C ASN A 162 -3.03 1.03 -25.60
N ARG A 163 -2.12 0.87 -26.57
CA ARG A 163 -1.55 1.97 -27.37
C ARG A 163 -2.55 2.59 -28.35
N SER A 164 -3.67 1.91 -28.63
CA SER A 164 -4.74 2.43 -29.48
C SER A 164 -5.50 3.60 -28.85
N ILE A 165 -5.42 3.77 -27.52
CA ILE A 165 -6.22 4.76 -26.79
C ILE A 165 -5.62 6.16 -26.95
N THR A 166 -6.42 7.09 -27.49
CA THR A 166 -6.02 8.49 -27.61
C THR A 166 -6.23 9.27 -26.30
N TRP A 167 -5.46 10.34 -26.10
CA TRP A 167 -5.64 11.22 -24.94
C TRP A 167 -7.06 11.80 -24.85
N ARG A 168 -7.63 12.23 -25.98
CA ARG A 168 -8.96 12.88 -26.00
C ARG A 168 -10.06 11.90 -25.56
N SER A 169 -10.02 10.67 -26.07
CA SER A 169 -10.98 9.64 -25.68
C SER A 169 -10.82 9.27 -24.20
N TRP A 170 -9.59 9.12 -23.71
CA TRP A 170 -9.31 8.87 -22.29
C TRP A 170 -9.84 9.99 -21.38
N GLN A 171 -9.60 11.24 -21.75
CA GLN A 171 -10.05 12.39 -20.95
C GLN A 171 -11.58 12.43 -20.82
N THR A 172 -12.31 12.20 -21.91
CA THR A 172 -13.78 12.15 -21.88
C THR A 172 -14.29 10.97 -21.05
N PHE A 173 -13.68 9.79 -21.21
CA PHE A 173 -13.99 8.60 -20.40
C PHE A 173 -13.77 8.86 -18.91
N ARG A 174 -12.58 9.37 -18.53
CA ARG A 174 -12.21 9.72 -17.16
C ARG A 174 -13.21 10.68 -16.52
N SER A 175 -13.57 11.76 -17.20
CA SER A 175 -14.54 12.73 -16.69
C SER A 175 -15.91 12.11 -16.41
N ASN A 176 -16.37 11.20 -17.27
CA ASN A 176 -17.65 10.53 -17.09
C ASN A 176 -17.62 9.54 -15.92
N VAL A 177 -16.57 8.72 -15.84
CA VAL A 177 -16.36 7.77 -14.74
C VAL A 177 -16.32 8.47 -13.39
N LEU A 178 -15.57 9.58 -13.28
CA LEU A 178 -15.51 10.38 -12.05
C LEU A 178 -16.87 10.98 -11.66
N TYR A 179 -17.65 11.43 -12.65
CA TYR A 179 -18.98 11.99 -12.41
C TYR A 179 -19.98 10.92 -11.92
N GLN A 180 -19.99 9.74 -12.55
CA GLN A 180 -20.94 8.67 -12.22
C GLN A 180 -20.58 7.91 -10.93
N LEU A 181 -19.29 7.85 -10.59
CA LEU A 181 -18.80 7.21 -9.37
C LEU A 181 -18.77 8.13 -8.14
N ALA A 182 -19.10 9.42 -8.31
CA ALA A 182 -19.18 10.36 -7.20
C ALA A 182 -20.20 9.89 -6.15
N GLY A 183 -19.72 9.50 -4.96
CA GLY A 183 -20.57 9.08 -3.84
C GLY A 183 -21.09 7.65 -3.92
N ARG A 184 -20.56 6.80 -4.81
CA ARG A 184 -20.85 5.36 -4.84
C ARG A 184 -19.95 4.60 -3.86
N ASP A 185 -20.47 3.50 -3.32
CA ASP A 185 -19.68 2.58 -2.53
C ASP A 185 -18.67 1.86 -3.42
N ILE A 186 -17.40 1.96 -3.03
CA ILE A 186 -16.24 1.35 -3.70
C ILE A 186 -15.85 0.12 -2.90
N HIS A 187 -15.38 -0.92 -3.59
CA HIS A 187 -14.92 -2.13 -2.93
C HIS A 187 -13.78 -1.84 -1.94
N ASP A 188 -13.83 -2.46 -0.76
CA ASP A 188 -12.92 -2.28 0.37
C ASP A 188 -11.43 -2.27 -0.01
N ARG A 189 -11.04 -3.07 -1.00
CA ARG A 189 -9.68 -3.14 -1.55
C ARG A 189 -9.21 -1.83 -2.18
N TYR A 190 -10.07 -1.15 -2.92
CA TYR A 190 -9.73 0.01 -3.77
C TYR A 190 -10.02 1.36 -3.09
N GLU A 191 -10.61 1.34 -1.89
CA GLU A 191 -10.81 2.57 -1.11
C GLU A 191 -9.48 3.24 -0.73
N TYR A 192 -8.46 2.41 -0.48
CA TYR A 192 -7.09 2.86 -0.26
C TYR A 192 -6.32 2.84 -1.58
N GLY A 193 -5.61 3.94 -1.87
CA GLY A 193 -4.77 4.02 -3.06
C GLY A 193 -3.42 3.36 -2.82
N GLU A 194 -2.38 4.18 -2.62
CA GLU A 194 -1.03 3.70 -2.40
C GLU A 194 -0.83 3.08 -1.01
N LEU A 195 -0.47 1.78 -0.99
CA LEU A 195 -0.22 1.02 0.24
C LEU A 195 1.27 0.70 0.41
N ARG A 196 1.81 0.98 1.60
CA ARG A 196 3.20 0.62 1.95
C ARG A 196 3.31 -0.86 2.29
N LEU A 197 4.12 -1.62 1.53
CA LEU A 197 4.30 -3.05 1.78
C LEU A 197 4.90 -3.35 3.16
N CYS A 198 5.84 -2.54 3.66
CA CYS A 198 6.44 -2.75 4.98
C CYS A 198 5.36 -2.77 6.09
N ARG A 199 4.41 -1.84 6.01
CA ARG A 199 3.32 -1.73 6.99
C ARG A 199 2.26 -2.79 6.77
N LEU A 200 1.98 -3.13 5.52
CA LEU A 200 1.09 -4.23 5.17
C LEU A 200 1.60 -5.57 5.71
N ASN A 201 2.90 -5.82 5.60
CA ASN A 201 3.55 -7.00 6.19
C ASN A 201 3.43 -7.02 7.72
N GLN A 202 3.49 -5.86 8.38
CA GLN A 202 3.25 -5.77 9.82
C GLN A 202 1.79 -6.08 10.19
N ILE A 203 0.82 -5.54 9.45
CA ILE A 203 -0.61 -5.83 9.66
C ILE A 203 -0.87 -7.33 9.47
N TYR A 204 -0.32 -7.93 8.42
CA TYR A 204 -0.46 -9.35 8.12
C TYR A 204 0.07 -10.25 9.26
N ARG A 205 1.20 -9.85 9.86
CA ARG A 205 1.77 -10.50 11.06
C ARG A 205 0.90 -10.30 12.30
N MET A 206 0.37 -9.10 12.52
CA MET A 206 -0.48 -8.80 13.67
C MET A 206 -1.80 -9.58 13.61
N LYS A 207 -2.36 -9.75 12.41
CA LYS A 207 -3.59 -10.53 12.16
C LYS A 207 -3.38 -12.05 12.18
N ARG A 208 -2.16 -12.54 12.42
CA ARG A 208 -1.78 -13.97 12.41
C ARG A 208 -2.09 -14.72 11.10
N MET A 209 -2.25 -14.01 9.98
CA MET A 209 -2.56 -14.63 8.68
C MET A 209 -1.30 -15.18 7.98
N GLY A 210 -0.13 -14.77 8.45
CA GLY A 210 1.15 -15.34 8.04
C GLY A 210 2.31 -14.40 8.28
N LEU A 211 3.46 -14.74 7.69
CA LEU A 211 4.71 -14.02 7.93
C LEU A 211 4.83 -12.73 7.14
N THR A 212 4.31 -12.71 5.92
CA THR A 212 4.54 -11.60 4.99
C THR A 212 3.44 -11.65 3.95
N TYR A 213 2.86 -10.49 3.63
CA TYR A 213 1.85 -10.37 2.57
C TYR A 213 2.48 -10.61 1.20
N PHE A 214 3.64 -9.99 0.97
CA PHE A 214 4.47 -10.24 -0.21
C PHE A 214 5.96 -10.05 0.12
N THR A 215 6.78 -11.02 -0.26
CA THR A 215 8.23 -10.99 -0.07
C THR A 215 8.91 -10.45 -1.33
N ILE A 216 9.46 -9.24 -1.25
CA ILE A 216 10.24 -8.63 -2.35
C ILE A 216 11.68 -9.10 -2.33
N HIS A 217 12.29 -9.15 -1.15
CA HIS A 217 13.64 -9.65 -0.98
C HIS A 217 13.57 -11.11 -0.55
N ARG A 218 14.14 -11.99 -1.36
CA ARG A 218 14.53 -13.33 -0.91
C ARG A 218 15.82 -13.29 -0.08
N ASP A 219 16.53 -12.16 -0.10
CA ASP A 219 17.84 -12.00 0.53
C ASP A 219 17.73 -11.30 1.90
N TYR A 220 18.24 -11.98 2.93
CA TYR A 220 18.27 -11.52 4.32
C TYR A 220 19.18 -10.29 4.54
N SER A 221 20.11 -10.04 3.61
CA SER A 221 21.17 -9.03 3.72
C SER A 221 20.65 -7.58 3.76
N SER A 222 19.56 -7.25 3.06
CA SER A 222 19.04 -5.87 3.02
C SER A 222 18.35 -5.47 4.33
N TYR A 223 17.65 -6.40 4.97
CA TYR A 223 17.01 -6.16 6.27
C TYR A 223 18.02 -5.94 7.40
N PHE A 224 19.15 -6.64 7.35
CA PHE A 224 20.23 -6.45 8.32
C PHE A 224 21.00 -5.16 8.11
N GLY A 225 21.25 -4.76 6.86
CA GLY A 225 21.97 -3.53 6.54
C GLY A 225 21.33 -2.26 7.12
N ASP A 226 20.00 -2.14 7.05
CA ASP A 226 19.29 -0.95 7.54
C ASP A 226 19.27 -0.88 9.08
N ASN A 227 19.11 -2.01 9.76
CA ASN A 227 19.08 -2.06 11.23
C ASN A 227 20.48 -2.08 11.86
N TYR A 228 21.50 -2.50 11.11
CA TYR A 228 22.89 -2.56 11.58
C TYR A 228 23.41 -1.17 11.98
N LYS A 229 23.01 -0.11 11.28
CA LYS A 229 23.38 1.27 11.65
C LYS A 229 22.87 1.66 13.04
N THR A 230 21.63 1.30 13.35
CA THR A 230 21.02 1.55 14.67
C THR A 230 21.69 0.72 15.76
N LEU A 231 22.00 -0.55 15.47
CA LEU A 231 22.72 -1.43 16.42
C LEU A 231 24.15 -0.95 16.67
N ALA A 232 24.86 -0.53 15.63
CA ALA A 232 26.21 0.02 15.74
C ALA A 232 26.23 1.34 16.51
N ALA A 233 25.24 2.22 16.29
CA ALA A 233 25.07 3.45 17.04
C ALA A 233 24.77 3.17 18.53
N LEU A 234 23.89 2.22 18.81
CA LEU A 234 23.57 1.78 20.17
C LEU A 234 24.82 1.22 20.88
N PHE A 235 25.56 0.35 20.19
CA PHE A 235 26.81 -0.22 20.69
C PHE A 235 27.86 0.86 21.00
N ALA A 236 28.06 1.82 20.10
CA ALA A 236 28.98 2.92 20.29
C ALA A 236 28.60 3.77 21.52
N LEU A 237 27.31 4.08 21.65
CA LEU A 237 26.78 4.88 22.74
C LEU A 237 26.88 4.16 24.10
N VAL A 238 26.64 2.83 24.14
CA VAL A 238 26.90 2.00 25.33
C VAL A 238 28.39 1.94 25.66
N SER A 239 29.26 1.81 24.66
CA SER A 239 30.71 1.77 24.85
C SER A 239 31.24 3.08 25.43
N VAL A 240 30.79 4.24 24.93
CA VAL A 240 31.17 5.56 25.46
C VAL A 240 30.71 5.71 26.91
N ALA A 241 29.51 5.26 27.23
CA ALA A 241 28.99 5.20 28.58
C ALA A 241 29.89 4.38 29.53
N LEU A 242 30.26 3.16 29.11
CA LEU A 242 31.16 2.28 29.87
C LEU A 242 32.54 2.92 30.07
N SER A 243 33.09 3.58 29.05
CA SER A 243 34.36 4.29 29.17
C SER A 243 34.27 5.51 30.10
N ALA A 244 33.18 6.28 30.06
CA ALA A 244 32.95 7.39 30.99
C ALA A 244 32.87 6.91 32.45
N MET A 245 32.26 5.74 32.68
CA MET A 245 32.23 5.10 34.00
C MET A 245 33.64 4.75 34.47
N GLN A 246 34.47 4.16 33.61
CA GLN A 246 35.85 3.80 33.93
C GLN A 246 36.70 5.03 34.29
N VAL A 247 36.53 6.14 33.56
CA VAL A 247 37.25 7.40 33.81
C VAL A 247 36.81 8.04 35.12
N MET A 248 35.52 7.99 35.46
CA MET A 248 35.04 8.55 36.72
C MET A 248 35.62 7.81 37.94
N THR A 249 35.78 6.49 37.84
CA THR A 249 36.34 5.67 38.93
C THR A 249 37.85 5.85 39.11
N SER A 250 38.56 6.50 38.17
CA SER A 250 40.02 6.62 38.19
C SER A 250 40.56 7.97 38.72
N ILE A 251 39.70 8.89 39.16
CA ILE A 251 40.14 10.23 39.61
C ILE A 251 40.36 10.22 41.13
N GLU A 252 41.59 10.48 41.57
CA GLU A 252 41.95 10.74 42.97
C GLU A 252 41.98 12.25 43.24
N ASN A 253 41.32 12.70 44.33
CA ASN A 253 41.27 14.07 44.87
C ASN A 253 40.36 15.09 44.16
N VAL A 254 39.04 14.96 44.30
CA VAL A 254 38.03 15.95 43.85
C VAL A 254 37.30 16.56 45.07
N PRO A 255 36.98 17.87 45.09
CA PRO A 255 36.13 18.48 46.14
C PRO A 255 34.83 17.71 46.31
N THR A 256 34.51 17.32 47.55
CA THR A 256 33.47 16.32 47.87
C THR A 256 32.07 16.69 47.36
N GLU A 257 31.72 17.98 47.34
CA GLU A 257 30.38 18.42 46.92
C GLU A 257 30.19 18.42 45.39
N VAL A 258 31.23 18.77 44.63
CA VAL A 258 31.18 18.79 43.17
C VAL A 258 31.37 17.36 42.63
N ALA A 259 32.19 16.56 43.29
CA ALA A 259 32.40 15.15 42.96
C ALA A 259 31.10 14.34 43.10
N THR A 260 30.39 14.50 44.21
CA THR A 260 29.17 13.74 44.50
C THR A 260 28.02 14.11 43.56
N THR A 261 27.87 15.39 43.22
CA THR A 261 26.84 15.85 42.28
C THR A 261 27.11 15.36 40.86
N SER A 262 28.36 15.46 40.40
CA SER A 262 28.77 14.99 39.07
C SER A 262 28.68 13.47 38.96
N TYR A 263 29.02 12.74 40.02
CA TYR A 263 28.89 11.28 40.09
C TYR A 263 27.45 10.80 39.99
N ARG A 264 26.53 11.45 40.72
CA ARG A 264 25.09 11.11 40.68
C ARG A 264 24.47 11.40 39.31
N PHE A 265 24.87 12.50 38.67
CA PHE A 265 24.42 12.83 37.31
C PHE A 265 24.97 11.85 36.26
N ALA A 266 26.23 11.45 36.37
CA ALA A 266 26.84 10.44 35.49
C ALA A 266 26.14 9.07 35.62
N ILE A 267 25.84 8.64 36.85
CA ILE A 267 25.10 7.39 37.07
C ILE A 267 23.66 7.48 36.54
N ALA A 268 22.97 8.59 36.77
CA ALA A 268 21.60 8.77 36.29
C ALA A 268 21.52 8.73 34.75
N THR A 269 22.47 9.38 34.07
CA THR A 269 22.56 9.35 32.59
C THR A 269 22.92 7.97 32.07
N LEU A 270 23.83 7.24 32.73
CA LEU A 270 24.15 5.85 32.40
C LEU A 270 22.95 4.91 32.53
N ILE A 271 22.21 5.02 33.64
CA ILE A 271 21.01 4.21 33.88
C ILE A 271 19.97 4.50 32.81
N ALA A 272 19.69 5.78 32.53
CA ALA A 272 18.73 6.18 31.49
C ALA A 272 19.10 5.64 30.10
N LEU A 273 20.39 5.67 29.77
CA LEU A 273 20.92 5.15 28.51
C LEU A 273 20.80 3.64 28.41
N SER A 274 21.18 2.92 29.47
CA SER A 274 21.08 1.46 29.54
C SER A 274 19.63 1.00 29.52
N ALA A 275 18.73 1.73 30.19
CA ALA A 275 17.30 1.43 30.20
C ALA A 275 16.70 1.63 28.81
N SER A 276 17.04 2.72 28.14
CA SER A 276 16.60 3.00 26.76
C SER A 276 17.08 1.89 25.80
N SER A 277 18.33 1.47 25.93
CA SER A 277 18.92 0.37 25.16
C SER A 277 18.22 -0.98 25.44
N ALA A 278 18.00 -1.30 26.72
CA ALA A 278 17.33 -2.53 27.14
C ALA A 278 15.87 -2.58 26.65
N VAL A 279 15.14 -1.47 26.66
CA VAL A 279 13.77 -1.39 26.13
C VAL A 279 13.75 -1.66 24.62
N LEU A 280 14.68 -1.07 23.86
CA LEU A 280 14.78 -1.33 22.42
C LEU A 280 15.12 -2.80 22.12
N LEU A 281 16.04 -3.39 22.87
CA LEU A 281 16.37 -4.82 22.76
C LEU A 281 15.21 -5.72 23.15
N ALA A 282 14.51 -5.41 24.24
CA ALA A 282 13.33 -6.16 24.67
C ALA A 282 12.21 -6.10 23.62
N LEU A 283 11.96 -4.93 23.02
CA LEU A 283 11.02 -4.78 21.91
C LEU A 283 11.44 -5.61 20.69
N TYR A 284 12.73 -5.59 20.34
CA TYR A 284 13.25 -6.39 19.23
C TYR A 284 13.10 -7.90 19.48
N VAL A 285 13.50 -8.38 20.68
CA VAL A 285 13.37 -9.78 21.08
C VAL A 285 11.90 -10.18 21.15
N TRP A 286 11.03 -9.33 21.69
CA TRP A 286 9.59 -9.57 21.72
C TRP A 286 9.02 -9.72 20.30
N LEU A 287 9.37 -8.82 19.38
CA LEU A 287 8.99 -8.93 17.97
C LEU A 287 9.54 -10.22 17.32
N TYR A 288 10.77 -10.60 17.66
CA TYR A 288 11.41 -11.81 17.14
C TYR A 288 10.74 -13.08 17.67
N VAL A 289 10.50 -13.18 18.97
CA VAL A 289 9.80 -14.31 19.61
C VAL A 289 8.37 -14.40 19.12
N TRP A 290 7.67 -13.26 19.01
CA TRP A 290 6.34 -13.21 18.40
C TRP A 290 6.37 -13.76 16.98
N ASN A 291 7.36 -13.35 16.18
CA ASN A 291 7.56 -13.85 14.82
C ASN A 291 7.88 -15.35 14.79
N TRP A 292 8.66 -15.86 15.75
CA TRP A 292 9.02 -17.28 15.83
C TRP A 292 7.84 -18.16 16.28
N CYS A 293 7.06 -17.70 17.27
CA CYS A 293 5.81 -18.36 17.68
C CYS A 293 4.81 -18.43 16.52
N LEU A 294 4.70 -17.37 15.70
CA LEU A 294 3.88 -17.39 14.48
C LEU A 294 4.32 -18.47 13.49
N ILE A 295 5.65 -18.70 13.33
CA ILE A 295 6.18 -19.77 12.47
C ILE A 295 5.78 -21.14 13.01
N PHE A 296 5.94 -21.35 14.32
CA PHE A 296 5.73 -22.65 14.94
C PHE A 296 4.25 -23.07 14.91
N VAL A 297 3.35 -22.15 15.25
CA VAL A 297 1.89 -22.41 15.25
C VAL A 297 1.38 -22.73 13.84
N ARG A 298 1.94 -22.12 12.79
CA ARG A 298 1.53 -22.44 11.41
C ARG A 298 2.12 -23.76 10.91
N ARG A 299 3.33 -24.15 11.35
CA ARG A 299 3.93 -25.45 11.02
C ARG A 299 3.21 -26.63 11.68
N SER A 300 2.53 -26.42 12.81
CA SER A 300 1.73 -27.45 13.46
C SER A 300 0.32 -27.64 12.88
N PHE A 301 -0.13 -26.71 12.02
CA PHE A 301 -1.47 -26.72 11.40
C PHE A 301 -1.47 -27.07 9.90
N LEU A 302 -0.29 -27.39 9.34
CA LEU A 302 -0.06 -27.91 7.98
C LEU A 302 0.45 -29.35 8.10
#